data_AF-A0A3N4AMN5-F1
#
_entry.id   AF-A0A3N4AMN5-F1
#
_cell.length_a   1.000
_cell.length_b   1.000
_cell.length_c   1.000
_cell.angle_alpha   90.00
_cell.angle_beta   90.00
_cell.angle_gamma   90.00
#
_symmetry.space_group_name_H-M   'P 1'
#
loop_
_entity.id
_entity.type
_entity.pdbx_description
1 polymer ?
#
loop_
_entity_poly.entity_id
_entity_poly.type
_entity_poly.pdbx_seq_one_letter_code
_entity_poly.pdbx_strand_id
1 'polypeptide(L)'
;MQRNELVVWLDDHRARCDMQVEEIPWQASQEWALQQGHLCHRSGGFFSIVGVSLEGGSSRHPPQPLIYQPEIGILGFLLQRQAGRKHVLVQAKPEPGNVGLVQASPSVQATQSNYTRKHQGKETPFLDCFIGTPDVQVHASTLQSEQGTRFLGKYNRNLLVELPPSLVVDEVEGYRWAPLEELCALLAMDFQINTDARSVLVCSPWRLLAATGEPFQRWRGKGGLGEQLLCSYSAPERAFASSDEHVAGRLERMRETFAFTTQMTSLGFAPEWMAGRAAVLSGAYGSFEVRHYQVSSSAREVDFWDQPLIASTEEGLAVLLAKEINGVLHFLFKCRAEIGFTECFQYGPSIQSSGGVPAIIAGLDQEDEALMAALQQAEPLLSSRHSDEGGRFYKCVSCYRVMLLDSAQETPVTDALSWMTLAQVERFSQQQGFFSNEARSLVSMLLAYL
;
A
#
# COMPACT_ATOMS: atom_id res chain seq x y z
N MET A 1 5.70 -18.39 23.12
CA MET A 1 6.12 -17.80 21.83
C MET A 1 7.25 -16.83 22.16
N GLN A 2 8.40 -16.93 21.51
CA GLN A 2 9.53 -16.03 21.77
C GLN A 2 9.11 -14.60 21.42
N ARG A 3 9.51 -13.62 22.24
CA ARG A 3 9.23 -12.19 22.01
C ARG A 3 9.90 -11.79 20.68
N ASN A 4 9.18 -11.12 19.79
CA ASN A 4 9.75 -10.56 18.56
C ASN A 4 10.55 -9.31 18.94
N GLU A 5 11.88 -9.35 18.81
CA GLU A 5 12.79 -8.28 19.25
C GLU A 5 12.62 -7.00 18.42
N LEU A 6 12.23 -7.12 17.15
CA LEU A 6 11.90 -5.96 16.31
C LEU A 6 10.69 -5.19 16.86
N VAL A 7 9.66 -5.88 17.39
CA VAL A 7 8.52 -5.21 18.04
C VAL A 7 8.97 -4.41 19.26
N VAL A 8 9.83 -4.99 20.10
CA VAL A 8 10.37 -4.30 21.30
C VAL A 8 11.11 -3.04 20.89
N TRP A 9 11.96 -3.15 19.89
CA TRP A 9 12.73 -2.03 19.37
C TRP A 9 11.84 -0.92 18.79
N LEU A 10 10.78 -1.27 18.06
CA LEU A 10 9.80 -0.30 17.56
C LEU A 10 9.06 0.39 18.72
N ASP A 11 8.65 -0.36 19.75
CA ASP A 11 7.98 0.20 20.92
C ASP A 11 8.88 1.20 21.68
N ASP A 12 10.18 0.91 21.80
CA ASP A 12 11.17 1.83 22.39
C ASP A 12 11.33 3.12 21.56
N HIS A 13 11.23 3.04 20.23
CA HIS A 13 11.22 4.22 19.36
C HIS A 13 9.92 5.01 19.47
N ARG A 14 8.77 4.34 19.58
CA ARG A 14 7.47 5.01 19.83
C ARG A 14 7.48 5.76 21.14
N ALA A 15 8.00 5.14 22.21
CA ALA A 15 8.06 5.74 23.54
C ALA A 15 8.97 6.97 23.61
N ARG A 16 10.00 7.04 22.76
CA ARG A 16 10.95 8.17 22.67
C ARG A 16 10.53 9.23 21.63
N CYS A 17 9.56 8.93 20.77
CA CYS A 17 9.11 9.84 19.72
C CYS A 17 8.43 11.06 20.35
N ASP A 18 8.98 12.25 20.11
CA ASP A 18 8.49 13.51 20.63
C ASP A 18 7.57 14.26 19.64
N MET A 19 7.26 13.64 18.50
CA MET A 19 6.50 14.27 17.43
C MET A 19 5.10 14.69 17.90
N GLN A 20 4.79 15.97 17.73
CA GLN A 20 3.48 16.53 17.98
C GLN A 20 2.82 16.90 16.66
N VAL A 21 1.54 16.58 16.53
CA VAL A 21 0.75 16.81 15.31
C VAL A 21 -0.54 17.50 15.73
N GLU A 22 -0.70 18.75 15.34
CA GLU A 22 -1.84 19.60 15.67
C GLU A 22 -2.57 20.01 14.39
N GLU A 23 -3.89 19.83 14.35
CA GLU A 23 -4.70 20.29 13.21
C GLU A 23 -4.80 21.82 13.24
N ILE A 24 -4.55 22.46 12.10
CA ILE A 24 -4.63 23.92 11.93
C ILE A 24 -5.54 24.30 10.76
N PRO A 25 -6.13 25.51 10.75
CA PRO A 25 -6.75 26.06 9.56
C PRO A 25 -5.74 26.12 8.41
N TRP A 26 -6.13 25.73 7.19
CA TRP A 26 -5.22 25.81 6.04
C TRP A 26 -4.75 27.24 5.76
N GLN A 27 -5.58 28.24 6.10
CA GLN A 27 -5.24 29.66 5.99
C GLN A 27 -4.09 30.08 6.93
N ALA A 28 -3.84 29.30 7.98
CA ALA A 28 -2.72 29.52 8.90
C ALA A 28 -1.41 28.91 8.38
N SER A 29 -1.47 28.09 7.32
CA SER A 29 -0.29 27.47 6.69
C SER A 29 0.70 28.53 6.22
N GLN A 30 1.95 28.37 6.63
CA GLN A 30 3.06 29.20 6.18
C GLN A 30 3.73 28.59 4.95
N GLU A 31 3.65 27.27 4.79
CA GLU A 31 4.38 26.54 3.74
C GLU A 31 3.54 26.20 2.51
N TRP A 32 2.22 26.19 2.64
CA TRP A 32 1.28 25.84 1.57
C TRP A 32 0.36 27.02 1.23
N ALA A 33 -0.09 27.06 -0.03
CA ALA A 33 -1.01 28.07 -0.51
C ALA A 33 -1.87 27.54 -1.65
N LEU A 34 -3.07 28.12 -1.81
CA LEU A 34 -3.86 27.94 -3.02
C LEU A 34 -3.22 28.73 -4.17
N GLN A 35 -2.78 28.02 -5.20
CA GLN A 35 -2.20 28.57 -6.42
C GLN A 35 -2.96 28.00 -7.62
N GLN A 36 -3.53 28.89 -8.46
CA GLN A 36 -4.31 28.49 -9.64
C GLN A 36 -5.44 27.49 -9.33
N GLY A 37 -5.99 27.52 -8.11
CA GLY A 37 -7.04 26.62 -7.66
C GLY A 37 -6.56 25.30 -7.06
N HIS A 38 -5.26 25.06 -6.91
CA HIS A 38 -4.68 23.85 -6.30
C HIS A 38 -3.97 24.20 -4.99
N LEU A 39 -3.97 23.31 -4.00
CA LEU A 39 -3.18 23.50 -2.77
C LEU A 39 -1.77 22.98 -3.00
N CYS A 40 -0.79 23.90 -3.03
CA CYS A 40 0.59 23.59 -3.38
C CYS A 40 1.55 24.08 -2.31
N HIS A 41 2.66 23.37 -2.12
CA HIS A 41 3.77 23.89 -1.33
C HIS A 41 4.41 25.09 -2.04
N ARG A 42 4.76 26.14 -1.29
CA ARG A 42 5.30 27.41 -1.85
C ARG A 42 6.62 27.25 -2.58
N SER A 43 7.43 26.25 -2.22
CA SER A 43 8.68 25.93 -2.94
C SER A 43 8.48 25.24 -4.29
N GLY A 44 7.27 24.75 -4.59
CA GLY A 44 6.99 23.90 -5.74
C GLY A 44 7.45 22.44 -5.59
N GLY A 45 7.97 22.05 -4.42
CA GLY A 45 8.32 20.67 -4.07
C GLY A 45 7.18 19.85 -3.47
N PHE A 46 7.50 18.65 -2.96
CA PHE A 46 6.58 17.72 -2.31
C PHE A 46 5.46 17.21 -3.22
N PHE A 47 4.22 17.64 -2.97
CA PHE A 47 3.01 17.23 -3.68
C PHE A 47 2.03 18.41 -3.74
N SER A 48 0.92 18.22 -4.44
CA SER A 48 -0.20 19.15 -4.46
C SER A 48 -1.51 18.42 -4.16
N ILE A 49 -2.51 19.14 -3.67
CA ILE A 49 -3.90 18.68 -3.71
C ILE A 49 -4.58 19.36 -4.88
N VAL A 50 -5.12 18.56 -5.80
CA VAL A 50 -5.74 19.02 -7.04
C VAL A 50 -7.16 18.51 -7.13
N GLY A 51 -8.00 19.24 -7.87
CA GLY A 51 -9.29 18.73 -8.29
C GLY A 51 -9.15 17.71 -9.41
N VAL A 52 -9.95 16.65 -9.41
CA VAL A 52 -9.98 15.67 -10.50
C VAL A 52 -11.42 15.28 -10.82
N SER A 53 -11.73 15.19 -12.10
CA SER A 53 -13.02 14.72 -12.61
C SER A 53 -12.85 13.83 -13.84
N LEU A 54 -13.83 12.97 -14.11
CA LEU A 54 -13.91 12.26 -15.39
C LEU A 54 -14.15 13.26 -16.53
N GLU A 55 -13.50 13.05 -17.68
CA GLU A 55 -13.80 13.81 -18.89
C GLU A 55 -15.26 13.57 -19.33
N GLY A 56 -15.94 14.61 -19.79
CA GLY A 56 -17.38 14.57 -20.07
C GLY A 56 -18.29 14.64 -18.83
N GLY A 57 -17.72 14.53 -17.62
CA GLY A 57 -18.44 14.61 -16.34
C GLY A 57 -19.25 13.35 -16.00
N SER A 58 -19.52 13.15 -14.71
CA SER A 58 -20.37 12.07 -14.22
C SER A 58 -21.12 12.52 -12.97
N SER A 59 -22.44 12.37 -12.96
CA SER A 59 -23.25 12.62 -11.77
C SER A 59 -23.06 11.54 -10.69
N ARG A 60 -22.62 10.34 -11.08
CA ARG A 60 -22.30 9.22 -10.17
C ARG A 60 -20.92 9.37 -9.54
N HIS A 61 -20.04 10.13 -10.17
CA HIS A 61 -18.68 10.33 -9.70
C HIS A 61 -18.30 11.81 -9.89
N PRO A 62 -18.78 12.68 -8.98
CA PRO A 62 -18.49 14.10 -9.05
C PRO A 62 -16.98 14.36 -8.92
N PRO A 63 -16.52 15.58 -9.28
CA PRO A 63 -15.14 15.95 -9.06
C PRO A 63 -14.74 15.78 -7.59
N GLN A 64 -13.50 15.35 -7.32
CA GLN A 64 -12.99 15.11 -5.97
C GLN A 64 -11.53 15.58 -5.85
N PRO A 65 -11.04 15.87 -4.63
CA PRO A 65 -9.64 16.19 -4.42
C PRO A 65 -8.80 14.90 -4.54
N LEU A 66 -7.63 14.99 -5.17
CA LEU A 66 -6.61 13.93 -5.15
C LEU A 66 -5.24 14.54 -4.85
N ILE A 67 -4.36 13.73 -4.26
CA ILE A 67 -2.94 14.03 -4.13
C ILE A 67 -2.29 13.88 -5.50
N TYR A 68 -1.64 14.92 -6.00
CA TYR A 68 -0.85 14.90 -7.21
C TYR A 68 0.64 15.02 -6.87
N GLN A 69 1.39 13.95 -7.16
CA GLN A 69 2.83 13.90 -7.04
C GLN A 69 3.39 13.03 -8.17
N PRO A 70 3.71 13.62 -9.33
CA PRO A 70 4.09 12.86 -10.54
C PRO A 70 5.49 12.23 -10.45
N GLU A 71 6.25 12.55 -9.39
CA GLU A 71 7.57 11.98 -9.14
C GLU A 71 7.49 10.50 -8.74
N ILE A 72 8.38 9.69 -9.31
CA ILE A 72 8.57 8.29 -8.90
C ILE A 72 9.51 8.25 -7.69
N GLY A 73 8.97 7.86 -6.53
CA GLY A 73 9.77 7.63 -5.34
C GLY A 73 10.47 6.27 -5.36
N ILE A 74 11.46 6.11 -4.49
CA ILE A 74 12.17 4.85 -4.22
C ILE A 74 11.68 4.33 -2.87
N LEU A 75 11.20 3.09 -2.88
CA LEU A 75 10.84 2.29 -1.71
C LEU A 75 11.72 1.04 -1.75
N GLY A 76 12.68 0.93 -0.82
CA GLY A 76 13.77 -0.02 -0.97
C GLY A 76 14.17 -0.72 0.32
N PHE A 77 14.27 -2.04 0.29
CA PHE A 77 14.91 -2.83 1.34
C PHE A 77 16.33 -3.24 0.94
N LEU A 78 17.28 -3.06 1.85
CA LEU A 78 18.59 -3.68 1.81
C LEU A 78 18.53 -5.05 2.48
N LEU A 79 19.01 -6.05 1.78
CA LEU A 79 19.14 -7.44 2.21
C LEU A 79 20.62 -7.76 2.41
N GLN A 80 20.94 -8.47 3.48
CA GLN A 80 22.29 -8.99 3.71
C GLN A 80 22.22 -10.36 4.40
N ARG A 81 23.22 -11.21 4.15
CA ARG A 81 23.38 -12.45 4.90
C ARG A 81 24.35 -12.23 6.06
N GLN A 82 23.86 -12.45 7.27
CA GLN A 82 24.65 -12.35 8.50
C GLN A 82 24.53 -13.67 9.26
N ALA A 83 25.67 -14.28 9.59
CA ALA A 83 25.75 -15.58 10.26
C ALA A 83 24.86 -16.68 9.61
N GLY A 84 24.80 -16.70 8.27
CA GLY A 84 23.99 -17.67 7.51
C GLY A 84 22.48 -17.38 7.45
N ARG A 85 21.99 -16.33 8.12
CA ARG A 85 20.58 -15.89 8.09
C ARG A 85 20.42 -14.63 7.26
N LYS A 86 19.27 -14.51 6.58
CA LYS A 86 18.92 -13.30 5.84
C LYS A 86 18.43 -12.23 6.81
N HIS A 87 19.05 -11.07 6.74
CA HIS A 87 18.67 -9.87 7.49
C HIS A 87 18.28 -8.78 6.53
N VAL A 88 17.39 -7.92 6.99
CA VAL A 88 16.90 -6.76 6.27
C VAL A 88 17.13 -5.53 7.13
N LEU A 89 17.56 -4.43 6.50
CA LEU A 89 17.74 -3.17 7.21
C LEU A 89 16.38 -2.46 7.31
N VAL A 90 15.83 -2.40 8.52
CA VAL A 90 14.53 -1.78 8.79
C VAL A 90 14.74 -0.37 9.33
N GLN A 91 13.91 0.58 8.88
CA GLN A 91 13.84 1.90 9.49
C GLN A 91 12.62 1.97 10.45
N ALA A 92 12.84 2.44 11.67
CA ALA A 92 11.78 2.91 12.56
C ALA A 92 11.41 4.33 12.12
N LYS A 93 10.37 4.46 11.30
CA LYS A 93 10.06 5.73 10.64
C LYS A 93 8.96 6.49 11.36
N PRO A 94 9.25 7.67 11.94
CA PRO A 94 8.22 8.56 12.44
C PRO A 94 7.56 9.32 11.28
N GLU A 95 6.24 9.29 11.20
CA GLU A 95 5.45 10.09 10.25
C GLU A 95 4.21 10.67 10.95
N PRO A 96 3.80 11.91 10.62
CA PRO A 96 2.77 12.62 11.37
C PRO A 96 1.40 11.93 11.33
N GLY A 97 1.13 11.19 10.26
CA GLY A 97 -0.12 10.48 10.07
C GLY A 97 -0.13 9.03 10.57
N ASN A 98 1.00 8.49 11.02
CA ASN A 98 1.05 7.09 11.45
C ASN A 98 0.21 6.85 12.72
N VAL A 99 -0.52 5.73 12.74
CA VAL A 99 -1.07 5.21 14.00
C VAL A 99 0.10 4.73 14.86
N GLY A 100 0.25 5.31 16.05
CA GLY A 100 1.40 5.08 16.92
C GLY A 100 2.67 5.83 16.53
N LEU A 101 2.60 6.78 15.58
CA LEU A 101 3.68 7.65 15.07
C LEU A 101 4.85 6.92 14.36
N VAL A 102 5.34 5.82 14.92
CA VAL A 102 6.47 5.05 14.40
C VAL A 102 6.00 3.66 13.94
N GLN A 103 6.39 3.30 12.72
CA GLN A 103 6.17 1.97 12.15
C GLN A 103 7.46 1.48 11.47
N ALA A 104 7.59 0.18 11.25
CA ALA A 104 8.65 -0.38 10.42
C ALA A 104 8.43 0.04 8.96
N SER A 105 9.45 0.64 8.35
CA SER A 105 9.46 1.05 6.94
C SER A 105 10.63 0.43 6.18
N PRO A 106 10.66 0.56 4.84
CA PRO A 106 11.82 0.21 4.03
C PRO A 106 13.09 0.92 4.50
N SER A 107 14.25 0.36 4.15
CA SER A 107 15.57 1.00 4.38
C SER A 107 15.63 2.39 3.75
N VAL A 108 15.00 2.56 2.59
CA VAL A 108 14.87 3.86 1.91
C VAL A 108 13.41 4.05 1.50
N GLN A 109 12.83 5.18 1.94
CA GLN A 109 11.56 5.71 1.46
C GLN A 109 11.81 7.18 1.11
N ALA A 110 12.03 7.46 -0.18
CA ALA A 110 12.47 8.76 -0.66
C ALA A 110 11.80 9.18 -1.97
N THR A 111 11.37 10.43 -2.04
CA THR A 111 10.87 11.05 -3.29
C THR A 111 12.01 11.53 -4.17
N GLN A 112 11.75 11.74 -5.46
CA GLN A 112 12.74 12.25 -6.41
C GLN A 112 13.27 13.64 -6.06
N SER A 113 12.39 14.52 -5.62
CA SER A 113 12.72 15.84 -5.08
C SER A 113 13.72 15.77 -3.91
N ASN A 114 13.61 14.76 -3.04
CA ASN A 114 14.50 14.60 -1.89
C ASN A 114 15.91 14.12 -2.32
N TYR A 115 16.01 13.09 -3.16
CA TYR A 115 17.32 12.57 -3.56
C TYR A 115 18.07 13.42 -4.59
N THR A 116 17.36 14.27 -5.36
CA THR A 116 18.00 15.26 -6.24
C THR A 116 18.49 16.51 -5.49
N ARG A 117 18.31 16.56 -4.15
CA ARG A 117 18.71 17.67 -3.26
C ARG A 117 18.19 19.04 -3.68
N LYS A 118 17.03 19.12 -4.36
CA LYS A 118 16.40 20.39 -4.74
C LYS A 118 16.06 21.28 -3.54
N HIS A 119 15.99 20.71 -2.33
CA HIS A 119 15.64 21.42 -1.09
C HIS A 119 16.80 21.60 -0.09
N GLN A 120 18.06 21.33 -0.45
CA GLN A 120 19.23 21.44 0.45
C GLN A 120 19.15 20.65 1.79
N GLY A 121 18.23 19.69 1.91
CA GLY A 121 18.12 18.80 3.09
C GLY A 121 19.30 17.83 3.21
N LYS A 122 19.44 17.14 4.37
CA LYS A 122 20.49 16.13 4.52
C LYS A 122 20.24 14.96 3.57
N GLU A 123 21.32 14.25 3.32
CA GLU A 123 21.35 13.04 2.54
C GLU A 123 20.45 11.95 3.16
N THR A 124 19.59 11.34 2.35
CA THR A 124 18.81 10.18 2.77
C THR A 124 19.76 9.00 3.03
N PRO A 125 19.83 8.44 4.25
CA PRO A 125 20.70 7.32 4.55
C PRO A 125 20.49 6.15 3.57
N PHE A 126 21.59 5.56 3.11
CA PHE A 126 21.65 4.36 2.26
C PHE A 126 21.05 4.50 0.85
N LEU A 127 20.60 5.69 0.45
CA LEU A 127 20.04 5.96 -0.87
C LEU A 127 20.97 5.55 -2.02
N ASP A 128 22.27 5.76 -1.84
CA ASP A 128 23.33 5.40 -2.78
C ASP A 128 23.27 3.93 -3.23
N CYS A 129 22.87 3.03 -2.33
CA CYS A 129 22.67 1.62 -2.64
C CYS A 129 21.53 1.34 -3.63
N PHE A 130 20.65 2.30 -3.88
CA PHE A 130 19.49 2.16 -4.77
C PHE A 130 19.62 2.95 -6.07
N ILE A 131 20.53 3.92 -6.13
CA ILE A 131 20.75 4.78 -7.32
C ILE A 131 22.01 4.43 -8.11
N GLY A 132 22.72 3.36 -7.72
CA GLY A 132 23.72 2.70 -8.56
C GLY A 132 25.18 3.10 -8.32
N THR A 133 25.54 3.58 -7.13
CA THR A 133 26.94 3.85 -6.78
C THR A 133 27.73 2.62 -6.28
N PRO A 134 27.16 1.67 -5.49
CA PRO A 134 27.86 0.45 -5.08
C PRO A 134 27.54 -0.77 -5.95
N ASP A 135 28.44 -1.77 -5.94
CA ASP A 135 28.22 -3.09 -6.53
C ASP A 135 27.22 -3.89 -5.69
N VAL A 136 25.94 -3.87 -6.10
CA VAL A 136 24.83 -4.50 -5.40
C VAL A 136 23.98 -5.34 -6.35
N GLN A 137 23.31 -6.36 -5.80
CA GLN A 137 22.41 -7.20 -6.58
C GLN A 137 20.95 -6.73 -6.42
N VAL A 138 20.35 -6.25 -7.50
CA VAL A 138 18.93 -5.89 -7.52
C VAL A 138 18.08 -7.12 -7.83
N HIS A 139 17.27 -7.56 -6.87
CA HIS A 139 16.39 -8.73 -7.01
C HIS A 139 14.95 -8.37 -7.38
N ALA A 140 14.51 -7.16 -7.06
CA ALA A 140 13.23 -6.60 -7.46
C ALA A 140 13.41 -5.12 -7.81
N SER A 141 12.74 -4.66 -8.87
CA SER A 141 12.65 -3.25 -9.25
C SER A 141 11.37 -3.06 -10.06
N THR A 142 10.25 -2.85 -9.38
CA THR A 142 8.92 -2.78 -10.02
C THR A 142 8.25 -1.45 -9.71
N LEU A 143 7.55 -0.89 -10.69
CA LEU A 143 6.71 0.29 -10.46
C LEU A 143 5.35 -0.18 -9.98
N GLN A 144 4.92 0.33 -8.83
CA GLN A 144 3.61 0.02 -8.25
C GLN A 144 2.84 1.29 -7.96
N SER A 145 1.54 1.23 -8.21
CA SER A 145 0.58 2.31 -7.98
C SER A 145 0.30 2.49 -6.50
N GLU A 146 0.03 3.71 -6.07
CA GLU A 146 -0.58 3.98 -4.76
C GLU A 146 -2.12 3.95 -4.86
N GLN A 147 -2.84 4.31 -3.80
CA GLN A 147 -4.31 4.32 -3.74
C GLN A 147 -4.89 5.27 -4.81
N GLY A 148 -5.51 4.73 -5.87
CA GLY A 148 -6.10 5.51 -6.97
C GLY A 148 -7.35 6.29 -6.56
N THR A 149 -7.95 5.96 -5.41
CA THR A 149 -9.03 6.78 -4.84
C THR A 149 -8.52 8.04 -4.12
N ARG A 150 -7.19 8.19 -3.93
CA ARG A 150 -6.57 9.28 -3.14
C ARG A 150 -5.40 9.96 -3.84
N PHE A 151 -4.69 9.27 -4.73
CA PHE A 151 -3.63 9.81 -5.56
C PHE A 151 -4.01 9.84 -7.03
N LEU A 152 -3.53 10.84 -7.77
CA LEU A 152 -3.62 10.91 -9.23
C LEU A 152 -2.33 10.39 -9.86
N GLY A 153 -2.39 9.20 -10.49
CA GLY A 153 -1.30 8.63 -11.29
C GLY A 153 0.00 8.38 -10.52
N LYS A 154 -0.09 8.18 -9.19
CA LYS A 154 1.09 8.03 -8.34
C LYS A 154 1.66 6.62 -8.43
N TYR A 155 2.95 6.56 -8.72
CA TYR A 155 3.75 5.34 -8.70
C TYR A 155 4.99 5.50 -7.83
N ASN A 156 5.41 4.40 -7.22
CA ASN A 156 6.69 4.26 -6.52
C ASN A 156 7.44 3.03 -7.03
N ARG A 157 8.77 3.13 -7.07
CA ARG A 157 9.65 2.02 -7.44
C ARG A 157 9.98 1.19 -6.20
N ASN A 158 9.45 -0.03 -6.18
CA ASN A 158 9.66 -1.02 -5.12
C ASN A 158 10.93 -1.82 -5.43
N LEU A 159 11.89 -1.83 -4.51
CA LEU A 159 13.23 -2.37 -4.71
C LEU A 159 13.62 -3.34 -3.58
N LEU A 160 14.20 -4.47 -3.96
CA LEU A 160 14.93 -5.35 -3.05
C LEU A 160 16.36 -5.46 -3.54
N VAL A 161 17.30 -5.00 -2.73
CA VAL A 161 18.73 -4.93 -3.08
C VAL A 161 19.51 -5.77 -2.08
N GLU A 162 20.26 -6.77 -2.56
CA GLU A 162 21.18 -7.56 -1.73
C GLU A 162 22.59 -6.96 -1.78
N LEU A 163 23.14 -6.68 -0.59
CA LEU A 163 24.50 -6.23 -0.42
C LEU A 163 25.47 -7.42 -0.50
N PRO A 164 26.60 -7.31 -1.20
CA PRO A 164 27.61 -8.35 -1.17
C PRO A 164 28.24 -8.46 0.23
N PRO A 165 28.79 -9.62 0.63
CA PRO A 165 29.44 -9.78 1.94
C PRO A 165 30.60 -8.81 2.21
N SER A 166 31.20 -8.24 1.17
CA SER A 166 32.27 -7.24 1.26
C SER A 166 31.78 -5.83 1.60
N LEU A 167 30.51 -5.53 1.36
CA LEU A 167 29.92 -4.22 1.63
C LEU A 167 29.25 -4.24 3.00
N VAL A 168 29.90 -3.60 3.97
CA VAL A 168 29.39 -3.45 5.33
C VAL A 168 28.67 -2.10 5.44
N VAL A 169 27.44 -2.16 5.94
CA VAL A 169 26.62 -0.98 6.20
C VAL A 169 26.30 -0.97 7.69
N ASP A 170 26.84 0.02 8.39
CA ASP A 170 26.62 0.20 9.82
C ASP A 170 25.19 0.67 10.11
N GLU A 171 24.64 0.23 11.24
CA GLU A 171 23.39 0.77 11.76
C GLU A 171 23.58 2.22 12.19
N VAL A 172 22.64 3.08 11.81
CA VAL A 172 22.55 4.47 12.28
C VAL A 172 21.27 4.63 13.11
N GLU A 173 21.12 5.73 13.85
CA GLU A 173 19.93 5.93 14.69
C GLU A 173 18.63 5.77 13.88
N GLY A 174 17.68 5.00 14.43
CA GLY A 174 16.42 4.68 13.76
C GLY A 174 16.51 3.55 12.73
N TYR A 175 17.67 2.90 12.56
CA TYR A 175 17.85 1.76 11.68
C TYR A 175 18.33 0.53 12.43
N ARG A 176 17.91 -0.66 11.97
CA ARG A 176 18.32 -1.94 12.55
C ARG A 176 18.32 -3.06 11.51
N TRP A 177 19.38 -3.86 11.48
CA TRP A 177 19.38 -5.14 10.80
C TRP A 177 18.53 -6.12 11.62
N ALA A 178 17.42 -6.56 11.04
CA ALA A 178 16.53 -7.53 11.66
C ALA A 178 16.52 -8.82 10.84
N PRO A 179 16.41 -10.00 11.48
CA PRO A 179 16.10 -11.22 10.75
C PRO A 179 14.81 -11.03 9.94
N LEU A 180 14.83 -11.47 8.69
CA LEU A 180 13.74 -11.21 7.75
C LEU A 180 12.40 -11.81 8.23
N GLU A 181 12.45 -12.96 8.89
CA GLU A 181 11.30 -13.60 9.52
C GLU A 181 10.67 -12.76 10.64
N GLU A 182 11.44 -11.92 11.34
CA GLU A 182 10.90 -11.01 12.36
C GLU A 182 10.11 -9.87 11.73
N LEU A 183 10.59 -9.33 10.59
CA LEU A 183 9.86 -8.33 9.81
C LEU A 183 8.59 -8.92 9.18
N CYS A 184 8.69 -10.10 8.54
CA CYS A 184 7.53 -10.76 7.94
C CYS A 184 6.44 -11.06 8.97
N ALA A 185 6.80 -11.42 10.20
CA ALA A 185 5.82 -11.64 11.27
C ALA A 185 4.97 -10.38 11.59
N LEU A 186 5.50 -9.18 11.37
CA LEU A 186 4.77 -7.92 11.61
C LEU A 186 3.62 -7.70 10.62
N LEU A 187 3.61 -8.39 9.47
CA LEU A 187 2.58 -8.26 8.43
C LEU A 187 1.19 -8.71 8.89
N ALA A 188 1.12 -9.52 9.95
CA ALA A 188 -0.14 -9.95 10.57
C ALA A 188 -0.43 -9.21 11.90
N MET A 189 0.28 -8.11 12.19
CA MET A 189 0.15 -7.35 13.43
C MET A 189 -0.34 -5.93 13.16
N ASP A 190 -1.28 -5.49 13.99
CA ASP A 190 -1.86 -4.14 13.91
C ASP A 190 -0.77 -3.06 13.98
N PHE A 191 -0.76 -2.16 13.00
CA PHE A 191 0.03 -0.92 13.00
C PHE A 191 1.55 -1.09 13.23
N GLN A 192 2.12 -2.27 12.97
CA GLN A 192 3.56 -2.51 13.17
C GLN A 192 4.41 -2.16 11.94
N ILE A 193 3.88 -2.37 10.74
CA ILE A 193 4.61 -2.22 9.47
C ILE A 193 3.83 -1.31 8.51
N ASN A 194 4.53 -0.35 7.90
CA ASN A 194 3.91 0.68 7.07
C ASN A 194 3.55 0.17 5.66
N THR A 195 2.78 0.96 4.90
CA THR A 195 2.27 0.56 3.57
C THR A 195 3.39 0.31 2.56
N ASP A 196 4.43 1.13 2.60
CA ASP A 196 5.56 1.02 1.69
C ASP A 196 6.32 -0.29 1.89
N ALA A 197 6.57 -0.68 3.15
CA ALA A 197 7.21 -1.94 3.48
C ALA A 197 6.36 -3.15 3.04
N ARG A 198 5.03 -3.10 3.26
CA ARG A 198 4.11 -4.14 2.75
C ARG A 198 4.23 -4.28 1.24
N SER A 199 4.22 -3.16 0.52
CA SER A 199 4.31 -3.14 -0.94
C SER A 199 5.64 -3.74 -1.43
N VAL A 200 6.79 -3.33 -0.87
CA VAL A 200 8.10 -3.84 -1.30
C VAL A 200 8.21 -5.35 -1.06
N LEU A 201 7.73 -5.85 0.09
CA LEU A 201 7.77 -7.28 0.41
C LEU A 201 6.90 -8.09 -0.55
N VAL A 202 5.68 -7.66 -0.85
CA VAL A 202 4.81 -8.38 -1.80
C VAL A 202 5.43 -8.47 -3.18
N CYS A 203 6.03 -7.38 -3.67
CA CYS A 203 6.62 -7.32 -4.99
C CYS A 203 8.03 -7.94 -5.11
N SER A 204 8.56 -8.48 -4.01
CA SER A 204 9.86 -9.15 -3.98
C SER A 204 9.73 -10.65 -4.29
N PRO A 205 10.78 -11.32 -4.79
CA PRO A 205 10.77 -12.78 -4.87
C PRO A 205 10.64 -13.42 -3.49
N TRP A 206 9.55 -14.14 -3.21
CA TRP A 206 9.23 -14.68 -1.89
C TRP A 206 10.24 -15.74 -1.45
N ARG A 207 10.91 -16.42 -2.39
CA ARG A 207 12.06 -17.29 -2.09
C ARG A 207 13.21 -16.54 -1.40
N LEU A 208 13.37 -15.24 -1.64
CA LEU A 208 14.35 -14.41 -0.95
C LEU A 208 13.84 -13.99 0.42
N LEU A 209 12.53 -13.87 0.59
CA LEU A 209 11.91 -13.55 1.88
C LEU A 209 11.86 -14.76 2.84
N ALA A 210 11.69 -15.97 2.31
CA ALA A 210 11.65 -17.19 3.10
C ALA A 210 13.01 -17.50 3.76
N ALA A 211 13.00 -17.81 5.06
CA ALA A 211 14.20 -18.12 5.83
C ALA A 211 14.99 -19.31 5.24
N THR A 212 14.29 -20.34 4.76
CA THR A 212 14.87 -21.55 4.15
C THR A 212 15.13 -21.43 2.65
N GLY A 213 14.68 -20.36 2.01
CA GLY A 213 14.69 -20.24 0.54
C GLY A 213 13.48 -20.89 -0.15
N GLU A 214 12.67 -21.65 0.57
CA GLU A 214 11.45 -22.29 0.06
C GLU A 214 10.22 -21.67 0.76
N PRO A 215 9.42 -20.84 0.06
CA PRO A 215 8.24 -20.19 0.63
C PRO A 215 7.28 -21.18 1.30
N PHE A 216 6.84 -20.83 2.51
CA PHE A 216 5.88 -21.60 3.32
C PHE A 216 6.30 -23.03 3.70
N GLN A 217 7.48 -23.50 3.31
CA GLN A 217 7.90 -24.90 3.49
C GLN A 217 7.90 -25.35 4.96
N ARG A 218 8.14 -24.42 5.89
CA ARG A 218 8.12 -24.69 7.34
C ARG A 218 6.77 -25.19 7.86
N TRP A 219 5.71 -25.11 7.05
CA TRP A 219 4.34 -25.54 7.39
C TRP A 219 3.95 -26.91 6.84
N ARG A 220 4.81 -27.56 6.05
CA ARG A 220 4.53 -28.90 5.50
C ARG A 220 4.14 -29.90 6.61
N GLY A 221 3.01 -30.57 6.44
CA GLY A 221 2.48 -31.56 7.38
C GLY A 221 1.98 -31.01 8.72
N LYS A 222 1.82 -29.68 8.86
CA LYS A 222 1.35 -29.04 10.11
C LYS A 222 -0.14 -28.72 10.12
N GLY A 223 -0.84 -28.90 9.01
CA GLY A 223 -2.22 -28.50 8.82
C GLY A 223 -2.43 -26.99 8.83
N GLY A 224 -3.70 -26.59 8.81
CA GLY A 224 -4.13 -25.20 8.92
C GLY A 224 -3.68 -24.32 7.76
N LEU A 225 -3.76 -23.00 7.97
CA LEU A 225 -3.53 -22.01 6.93
C LEU A 225 -2.13 -22.12 6.31
N GLY A 226 -1.08 -22.28 7.11
CA GLY A 226 0.30 -22.35 6.59
C GLY A 226 0.52 -23.48 5.59
N GLU A 227 -0.06 -24.66 5.83
CA GLU A 227 0.02 -25.78 4.88
C GLU A 227 -0.84 -25.52 3.64
N GLN A 228 -2.02 -24.90 3.78
CA GLN A 228 -2.84 -24.50 2.65
C GLN A 228 -2.14 -23.47 1.75
N LEU A 229 -1.42 -22.50 2.33
CA LEU A 229 -0.61 -21.53 1.60
C LEU A 229 0.54 -22.22 0.85
N LEU A 230 1.23 -23.18 1.49
CA LEU A 230 2.25 -24.00 0.83
C LEU A 230 1.70 -24.76 -0.38
N CYS A 231 0.53 -25.40 -0.23
CA CYS A 231 -0.14 -26.12 -1.31
C CYS A 231 -0.57 -25.20 -2.45
N SER A 232 -1.10 -24.01 -2.13
CA SER A 232 -1.45 -22.99 -3.11
C SER A 232 -0.22 -22.44 -3.86
N TYR A 233 0.88 -22.22 -3.14
CA TYR A 233 2.14 -21.73 -3.73
C TYR A 233 2.82 -22.78 -4.61
N SER A 234 2.71 -24.05 -4.25
CA SER A 234 3.30 -25.17 -4.99
C SER A 234 2.34 -25.76 -6.04
N ALA A 235 1.19 -25.12 -6.27
CA ALA A 235 0.14 -25.66 -7.13
C ALA A 235 0.64 -25.77 -8.59
N PRO A 236 0.49 -26.95 -9.23
CA PRO A 236 0.75 -27.07 -10.66
C PRO A 236 -0.34 -26.37 -11.48
N GLU A 237 -0.05 -25.99 -12.73
CA GLU A 237 -0.99 -25.25 -13.59
C GLU A 237 -2.36 -25.93 -13.75
N ARG A 238 -2.40 -27.27 -13.77
CA ARG A 238 -3.66 -28.04 -13.82
C ARG A 238 -4.60 -27.81 -12.63
N ALA A 239 -4.08 -27.28 -11.52
CA ALA A 239 -4.87 -26.95 -10.34
C ALA A 239 -5.40 -25.51 -10.38
N PHE A 240 -4.91 -24.66 -11.29
CA PHE A 240 -5.35 -23.27 -11.38
C PHE A 240 -6.82 -23.18 -11.80
N ALA A 241 -7.56 -22.27 -11.18
CA ALA A 241 -8.92 -21.93 -11.61
C ALA A 241 -8.96 -21.28 -13.01
N SER A 242 -7.89 -20.60 -13.41
CA SER A 242 -7.71 -20.00 -14.74
C SER A 242 -6.21 -19.87 -15.04
N SER A 243 -5.82 -19.99 -16.32
CA SER A 243 -4.41 -19.78 -16.72
C SER A 243 -3.97 -18.34 -16.50
N ASP A 244 -2.67 -18.13 -16.44
CA ASP A 244 -2.09 -16.78 -16.30
C ASP A 244 -2.52 -15.87 -17.47
N GLU A 245 -2.60 -16.39 -18.70
CA GLU A 245 -3.07 -15.59 -19.84
C GLU A 245 -4.55 -15.20 -19.71
N HIS A 246 -5.39 -16.08 -19.17
CA HIS A 246 -6.80 -15.77 -18.95
C HIS A 246 -7.00 -14.69 -17.88
N VAL A 247 -6.22 -14.77 -16.80
CA VAL A 247 -6.26 -13.77 -15.72
C VAL A 247 -5.78 -12.42 -16.24
N ALA A 248 -4.61 -12.35 -16.88
CA ALA A 248 -4.11 -11.10 -17.46
C ALA A 248 -5.06 -10.56 -18.54
N GLY A 249 -5.59 -11.43 -19.40
CA GLY A 249 -6.53 -11.05 -20.45
C GLY A 249 -7.86 -10.52 -19.92
N ARG A 250 -8.33 -10.95 -18.74
CA ARG A 250 -9.51 -10.36 -18.09
C ARG A 250 -9.25 -8.91 -17.69
N LEU A 251 -8.11 -8.63 -17.07
CA LEU A 251 -7.74 -7.27 -16.68
C LEU A 251 -7.65 -6.35 -17.91
N GLU A 252 -6.98 -6.79 -18.98
CA GLU A 252 -6.88 -6.01 -20.22
C GLU A 252 -8.24 -5.78 -20.87
N ARG A 253 -9.13 -6.78 -20.91
CA ARG A 253 -10.51 -6.59 -21.39
C ARG A 253 -11.25 -5.52 -20.59
N MET A 254 -11.09 -5.47 -19.27
CA MET A 254 -11.71 -4.43 -18.44
C MET A 254 -11.19 -3.03 -18.80
N ARG A 255 -9.87 -2.90 -19.01
CA ARG A 255 -9.22 -1.65 -19.43
C ARG A 255 -9.69 -1.16 -20.79
N GLU A 256 -9.81 -2.08 -21.75
CA GLU A 256 -10.25 -1.76 -23.11
C GLU A 256 -11.74 -1.43 -23.18
N THR A 257 -12.57 -2.23 -22.49
CA THR A 257 -14.04 -2.11 -22.57
C THR A 257 -14.57 -0.88 -21.84
N PHE A 258 -13.95 -0.52 -20.72
CA PHE A 258 -14.42 0.53 -19.82
C PHE A 258 -13.40 1.65 -19.63
N ALA A 259 -12.62 1.94 -20.67
CA ALA A 259 -11.65 3.04 -20.63
C ALA A 259 -12.33 4.38 -20.29
N PHE A 260 -11.73 5.13 -19.39
CA PHE A 260 -12.12 6.49 -19.08
C PHE A 260 -10.88 7.38 -18.94
N THR A 261 -11.07 8.68 -19.13
CA THR A 261 -10.02 9.68 -18.99
C THR A 261 -10.37 10.64 -17.87
N THR A 262 -9.34 11.16 -17.22
CA THR A 262 -9.47 12.11 -16.12
C THR A 262 -8.80 13.41 -16.45
N GLN A 263 -9.45 14.50 -16.08
CA GLN A 263 -8.93 15.84 -16.21
C GLN A 263 -8.70 16.46 -14.83
N MET A 264 -7.57 17.14 -14.69
CA MET A 264 -7.27 17.95 -13.53
C MET A 264 -8.10 19.24 -13.58
N THR A 265 -8.67 19.61 -12.44
CA THR A 265 -9.55 20.78 -12.29
C THR A 265 -9.17 21.58 -11.04
N SER A 266 -9.68 22.80 -10.95
CA SER A 266 -9.50 23.65 -9.76
C SER A 266 -10.32 23.11 -8.59
N LEU A 267 -9.77 23.12 -7.37
CA LEU A 267 -10.51 22.82 -6.13
C LEU A 267 -11.71 23.78 -5.90
N GLY A 268 -11.77 24.89 -6.64
CA GLY A 268 -12.87 25.86 -6.59
C GLY A 268 -14.23 25.36 -7.09
N PHE A 269 -14.33 24.13 -7.64
CA PHE A 269 -15.64 23.53 -7.96
C PHE A 269 -16.47 23.21 -6.70
N ALA A 270 -15.88 23.31 -5.51
CA ALA A 270 -16.58 23.12 -4.25
C ALA A 270 -16.33 24.29 -3.28
N PRO A 271 -17.05 25.41 -3.43
CA PRO A 271 -16.91 26.58 -2.57
C PRO A 271 -17.22 26.26 -1.10
N GLU A 272 -18.18 25.36 -0.86
CA GLU A 272 -18.52 24.86 0.48
C GLU A 272 -17.38 24.07 1.14
N TRP A 273 -16.48 23.46 0.36
CA TRP A 273 -15.35 22.69 0.89
C TRP A 273 -14.20 23.59 1.43
N MET A 274 -14.15 24.84 0.98
CA MET A 274 -13.14 25.81 1.43
C MET A 274 -13.63 26.73 2.56
N ALA A 275 -14.91 26.62 2.97
CA ALA A 275 -15.57 27.54 3.91
C ALA A 275 -15.45 27.15 5.40
N GLY A 276 -14.85 25.99 5.72
CA GLY A 276 -14.64 25.52 7.09
C GLY A 276 -13.45 26.17 7.82
N ARG A 277 -13.49 26.18 9.16
CA ARG A 277 -12.37 26.64 10.02
C ARG A 277 -11.15 25.70 9.97
N ALA A 278 -11.32 24.48 9.49
CA ALA A 278 -10.30 23.59 8.98
C ALA A 278 -10.65 23.36 7.50
N ALA A 279 -9.69 23.23 6.59
CA ALA A 279 -10.03 22.83 5.22
C ALA A 279 -10.79 21.49 5.29
N VAL A 280 -11.99 21.42 4.71
CA VAL A 280 -12.74 20.17 4.58
C VAL A 280 -13.01 20.00 3.10
N LEU A 281 -11.99 19.55 2.36
CA LEU A 281 -12.25 19.00 1.03
C LEU A 281 -12.81 17.60 1.25
N SER A 282 -14.14 17.52 1.39
CA SER A 282 -14.82 16.23 1.41
C SER A 282 -14.56 15.53 0.08
N GLY A 283 -14.05 14.31 0.12
CA GLY A 283 -14.05 13.41 -1.02
C GLY A 283 -15.46 13.21 -1.56
N ALA A 284 -15.56 12.53 -2.70
CA ALA A 284 -16.86 12.11 -3.22
C ALA A 284 -17.67 11.47 -2.07
N TYR A 285 -18.90 11.96 -1.88
CA TYR A 285 -19.84 11.50 -0.85
C TYR A 285 -19.39 11.66 0.62
N GLY A 286 -18.38 12.49 0.93
CA GLY A 286 -17.91 12.69 2.31
C GLY A 286 -17.06 11.54 2.86
N SER A 287 -16.53 10.69 1.96
CA SER A 287 -15.75 9.49 2.32
C SER A 287 -14.37 9.78 2.93
N PHE A 288 -13.83 10.98 2.75
CA PHE A 288 -12.58 11.44 3.36
C PHE A 288 -12.51 12.97 3.35
N GLU A 289 -11.51 13.53 4.02
CA GLU A 289 -11.27 14.96 4.11
C GLU A 289 -9.80 15.28 3.88
N VAL A 290 -9.50 16.41 3.25
CA VAL A 290 -8.15 16.99 3.23
C VAL A 290 -8.05 17.98 4.38
N ARG A 291 -7.31 17.65 5.44
CA ARG A 291 -7.08 18.51 6.60
C ARG A 291 -5.65 19.00 6.64
N HIS A 292 -5.39 20.08 7.38
CA HIS A 292 -4.06 20.67 7.46
C HIS A 292 -3.49 20.54 8.86
N TYR A 293 -2.21 20.18 8.96
CA TYR A 293 -1.57 19.90 10.24
C TYR A 293 -0.26 20.64 10.36
N GLN A 294 -0.01 21.16 11.54
CA GLN A 294 1.28 21.61 12.00
C GLN A 294 1.96 20.47 12.75
N VAL A 295 3.24 20.26 12.45
CA VAL A 295 4.03 19.19 13.03
C VAL A 295 5.29 19.77 13.64
N SER A 296 5.63 19.30 14.84
CA SER A 296 6.91 19.60 15.49
C SER A 296 7.57 18.34 16.01
N SER A 297 8.90 18.26 15.92
CA SER A 297 9.71 17.17 16.48
C SER A 297 11.17 17.61 16.57
N SER A 298 11.79 17.46 17.73
CA SER A 298 13.21 17.80 17.92
C SER A 298 14.19 16.79 17.32
N ALA A 299 13.67 15.65 16.83
CA ALA A 299 14.47 14.57 16.24
C ALA A 299 14.66 14.71 14.72
N ARG A 300 14.00 15.67 14.06
CA ARG A 300 14.13 15.91 12.62
C ARG A 300 14.99 17.13 12.31
N GLU A 301 15.40 17.25 11.05
CA GLU A 301 16.20 18.40 10.55
C GLU A 301 15.43 19.71 10.54
N VAL A 302 14.11 19.62 10.37
CA VAL A 302 13.17 20.73 10.43
C VAL A 302 12.33 20.48 11.67
N ASP A 303 12.58 21.27 12.71
CA ASP A 303 11.92 21.12 14.01
C ASP A 303 10.42 21.44 13.94
N PHE A 304 9.99 22.07 12.86
CA PHE A 304 8.64 22.57 12.67
C PHE A 304 8.29 22.72 11.18
N TRP A 305 7.21 22.07 10.74
CA TRP A 305 6.66 22.22 9.39
C TRP A 305 5.13 22.10 9.42
N ASP A 306 4.47 22.48 8.33
CA ASP A 306 3.03 22.27 8.16
C ASP A 306 2.71 21.60 6.82
N GLN A 307 1.70 20.73 6.79
CA GLN A 307 1.30 20.02 5.58
C GLN A 307 -0.17 19.59 5.57
N PRO A 308 -0.77 19.45 4.38
CA PRO A 308 -2.05 18.77 4.24
C PRO A 308 -1.86 17.25 4.43
N LEU A 309 -2.86 16.61 5.02
CA LEU A 309 -2.99 15.16 5.12
C LEU A 309 -4.44 14.77 4.82
N ILE A 310 -4.62 13.62 4.17
CA ILE A 310 -5.93 13.00 3.97
C ILE A 310 -6.34 12.31 5.26
N ALA A 311 -7.55 12.58 5.76
CA ALA A 311 -8.15 11.86 6.87
C ALA A 311 -9.42 11.14 6.40
N SER A 312 -9.54 9.85 6.70
CA SER A 312 -10.80 9.11 6.48
C SER A 312 -11.78 9.40 7.62
N THR A 313 -13.07 9.49 7.28
CA THR A 313 -14.14 9.70 8.26
C THR A 313 -14.54 8.41 8.98
N GLU A 314 -14.26 7.26 8.37
CA GLU A 314 -14.55 5.92 8.88
C GLU A 314 -13.35 4.99 8.67
N GLU A 315 -13.30 3.89 9.44
CA GLU A 315 -12.35 2.81 9.16
C GLU A 315 -12.73 2.08 7.87
N GLY A 316 -11.74 1.89 6.99
CA GLY A 316 -11.91 1.11 5.77
C GLY A 316 -12.07 -0.39 6.05
N LEU A 317 -12.61 -1.11 5.07
CA LEU A 317 -12.67 -2.57 5.05
C LEU A 317 -12.14 -3.06 3.71
N ALA A 318 -11.19 -3.99 3.73
CA ALA A 318 -10.71 -4.69 2.55
C ALA A 318 -10.68 -6.19 2.84
N VAL A 319 -11.29 -6.99 1.98
CA VAL A 319 -11.42 -8.44 2.16
C VAL A 319 -10.89 -9.18 0.95
N LEU A 320 -10.05 -10.18 1.22
CA LEU A 320 -9.66 -11.21 0.28
C LEU A 320 -10.44 -12.50 0.60
N LEU A 321 -11.40 -12.83 -0.24
CA LEU A 321 -12.10 -14.11 -0.17
C LEU A 321 -11.17 -15.22 -0.66
N ALA A 322 -11.13 -16.32 0.07
CA ALA A 322 -10.37 -17.50 -0.25
C ALA A 322 -11.34 -18.69 -0.40
N LYS A 323 -11.01 -19.64 -1.28
CA LYS A 323 -11.83 -20.84 -1.51
C LYS A 323 -10.96 -21.98 -2.00
N GLU A 324 -11.24 -23.21 -1.58
CA GLU A 324 -10.61 -24.38 -2.17
C GLU A 324 -11.21 -24.67 -3.56
N ILE A 325 -10.35 -24.70 -4.57
CA ILE A 325 -10.71 -25.02 -5.95
C ILE A 325 -9.66 -26.01 -6.46
N ASN A 326 -10.11 -27.12 -7.07
CA ASN A 326 -9.24 -28.21 -7.54
C ASN A 326 -8.26 -28.73 -6.46
N GLY A 327 -8.70 -28.77 -5.20
CA GLY A 327 -7.91 -29.29 -4.07
C GLY A 327 -6.84 -28.35 -3.52
N VAL A 328 -6.81 -27.06 -3.95
CA VAL A 328 -5.88 -26.06 -3.41
C VAL A 328 -6.58 -24.73 -3.14
N LEU A 329 -6.06 -23.99 -2.16
CA LEU A 329 -6.59 -22.68 -1.79
C LEU A 329 -6.34 -21.66 -2.91
N HIS A 330 -7.38 -20.94 -3.31
CA HIS A 330 -7.34 -19.81 -4.23
C HIS A 330 -7.84 -18.55 -3.55
N PHE A 331 -7.45 -17.40 -4.08
CA PHE A 331 -7.83 -16.07 -3.59
C PHE A 331 -8.53 -15.29 -4.70
N LEU A 332 -9.66 -14.67 -4.38
CA LEU A 332 -10.49 -13.94 -5.34
C LEU A 332 -10.06 -12.48 -5.41
N PHE A 333 -9.68 -12.02 -6.59
CA PHE A 333 -9.44 -10.61 -6.86
C PHE A 333 -10.51 -10.06 -7.78
N LYS A 334 -10.85 -8.78 -7.58
CA LYS A 334 -11.82 -8.05 -8.42
C LYS A 334 -11.11 -6.93 -9.17
N CYS A 335 -11.33 -6.80 -10.47
CA CYS A 335 -10.92 -5.64 -11.25
C CYS A 335 -11.67 -4.41 -10.73
N ARG A 336 -10.95 -3.44 -10.16
CA ARG A 336 -11.53 -2.21 -9.61
C ARG A 336 -11.06 -1.01 -10.44
N ALA A 337 -12.04 -0.20 -10.86
CA ALA A 337 -11.78 1.08 -11.48
C ALA A 337 -11.56 2.14 -10.39
N GLU A 338 -10.46 2.87 -10.46
CA GLU A 338 -10.22 4.03 -9.59
C GLU A 338 -9.78 5.23 -10.42
N ILE A 339 -10.32 6.40 -10.09
CA ILE A 339 -10.15 7.63 -10.87
C ILE A 339 -8.68 8.05 -10.95
N GLY A 340 -7.86 7.68 -9.97
CA GLY A 340 -6.44 7.97 -9.94
C GLY A 340 -5.55 6.97 -10.66
N PHE A 341 -6.05 5.83 -11.11
CA PHE A 341 -5.23 4.85 -11.81
C PHE A 341 -4.92 5.29 -13.24
N THR A 342 -3.65 5.22 -13.63
CA THR A 342 -3.21 5.48 -15.00
C THR A 342 -3.83 4.49 -15.99
N GLU A 343 -3.97 3.23 -15.60
CA GLU A 343 -4.51 2.15 -16.42
C GLU A 343 -6.03 1.98 -16.26
N CYS A 344 -6.72 2.90 -15.57
CA CYS A 344 -8.14 2.81 -15.17
C CYS A 344 -8.46 1.67 -14.19
N PHE A 345 -8.03 0.44 -14.48
CA PHE A 345 -8.31 -0.78 -13.73
C PHE A 345 -7.06 -1.48 -13.23
N GLN A 346 -7.16 -2.00 -12.01
CA GLN A 346 -6.21 -2.93 -11.39
C GLN A 346 -6.98 -3.99 -10.61
N TYR A 347 -6.37 -5.14 -10.32
CA TYR A 347 -6.93 -6.11 -9.38
C TYR A 347 -6.85 -5.57 -7.94
N GLY A 348 -8.01 -5.49 -7.31
CA GLY A 348 -8.21 -5.09 -5.92
C GLY A 348 -8.72 -6.23 -5.04
N PRO A 349 -9.00 -5.92 -3.76
CA PRO A 349 -9.71 -6.80 -2.85
C PRO A 349 -10.99 -7.36 -3.47
N SER A 350 -11.38 -8.58 -3.07
CA SER A 350 -12.68 -9.13 -3.47
C SER A 350 -13.80 -8.17 -3.07
N ILE A 351 -13.71 -7.63 -1.85
CA ILE A 351 -14.64 -6.65 -1.29
C ILE A 351 -13.82 -5.49 -0.73
N GLN A 352 -14.25 -4.26 -1.02
CA GLN A 352 -13.66 -3.05 -0.48
C GLN A 352 -14.78 -2.09 -0.09
N SER A 353 -14.75 -1.55 1.12
CA SER A 353 -15.66 -0.48 1.52
C SER A 353 -15.27 0.79 0.76
N SER A 354 -16.21 1.32 0.00
CA SER A 354 -16.05 2.58 -0.72
C SER A 354 -16.66 3.77 0.04
N GLY A 355 -17.08 3.61 1.31
CA GLY A 355 -17.71 4.69 2.08
C GLY A 355 -18.96 5.29 1.39
N GLY A 356 -19.72 4.43 0.69
CA GLY A 356 -20.90 4.85 -0.09
C GLY A 356 -20.62 5.47 -1.47
N VAL A 357 -19.35 5.58 -1.89
CA VAL A 357 -18.99 6.04 -3.23
C VAL A 357 -19.38 4.97 -4.27
N PRO A 358 -20.25 5.30 -5.26
CA PRO A 358 -20.60 4.37 -6.34
C PRO A 358 -19.40 4.04 -7.22
N ALA A 359 -19.46 2.89 -7.89
CA ALA A 359 -18.47 2.54 -8.91
C ALA A 359 -18.45 3.58 -10.05
N ILE A 360 -17.24 3.87 -10.56
CA ILE A 360 -17.04 4.76 -11.72
C ILE A 360 -17.84 4.26 -12.93
N ILE A 361 -17.79 2.95 -13.15
CA ILE A 361 -18.50 2.26 -14.23
C ILE A 361 -19.76 1.64 -13.66
N ALA A 362 -20.91 2.06 -14.19
CA ALA A 362 -22.20 1.57 -13.75
C ALA A 362 -22.32 0.05 -14.00
N GLY A 363 -22.76 -0.69 -12.99
CA GLY A 363 -23.00 -2.13 -13.08
C GLY A 363 -21.83 -3.00 -12.63
N LEU A 364 -20.61 -2.45 -12.46
CA LEU A 364 -19.48 -3.20 -11.90
C LEU A 364 -19.54 -3.33 -10.37
N ASP A 365 -20.53 -2.71 -9.74
CA ASP A 365 -20.89 -2.86 -8.33
C ASP A 365 -21.88 -4.01 -8.09
N GLN A 366 -22.50 -4.58 -9.14
CA GLN A 366 -23.49 -5.65 -9.01
C GLN A 366 -22.93 -6.88 -8.31
N GLU A 367 -21.67 -7.26 -8.58
CA GLU A 367 -21.06 -8.38 -7.89
C GLU A 367 -20.77 -8.10 -6.41
N ASP A 368 -20.64 -6.83 -5.99
CA ASP A 368 -20.32 -6.51 -4.59
C ASP A 368 -21.44 -6.98 -3.64
N GLU A 369 -22.72 -6.92 -4.03
CA GLU A 369 -23.82 -7.44 -3.22
C GLU A 369 -23.72 -8.96 -3.02
N ALA A 370 -23.45 -9.70 -4.10
CA ALA A 370 -23.29 -11.16 -4.03
C ALA A 370 -22.06 -11.57 -3.22
N LEU A 371 -20.94 -10.84 -3.34
CA LEU A 371 -19.74 -11.07 -2.55
C LEU A 371 -19.96 -10.73 -1.07
N MET A 372 -20.70 -9.67 -0.76
CA MET A 372 -21.07 -9.30 0.61
C MET A 372 -21.99 -10.34 1.26
N ALA A 373 -22.96 -10.88 0.50
CA ALA A 373 -23.77 -12.01 0.96
C ALA A 373 -22.90 -13.25 1.22
N ALA A 374 -21.93 -13.52 0.34
CA ALA A 374 -21.00 -14.62 0.51
C ALA A 374 -20.12 -14.47 1.75
N LEU A 375 -19.67 -13.25 2.05
CA LEU A 375 -18.86 -12.90 3.22
C LEU A 375 -19.56 -13.22 4.54
N GLN A 376 -20.89 -13.11 4.61
CA GLN A 376 -21.65 -13.38 5.86
C GLN A 376 -21.54 -14.84 6.32
N GLN A 377 -21.21 -15.75 5.41
CA GLN A 377 -21.05 -17.18 5.67
C GLN A 377 -19.57 -17.61 5.74
N ALA A 378 -18.64 -16.66 5.55
CA ALA A 378 -17.22 -16.95 5.46
C ALA A 378 -16.56 -17.07 6.84
N GLU A 379 -15.60 -17.97 6.96
CA GLU A 379 -14.79 -18.14 8.18
C GLU A 379 -13.54 -17.25 8.12
N PRO A 380 -13.17 -16.54 9.21
CA PRO A 380 -11.97 -15.72 9.21
C PRO A 380 -10.70 -16.58 9.21
N LEU A 381 -9.80 -16.36 8.24
CA LEU A 381 -8.46 -16.94 8.23
C LEU A 381 -7.42 -16.01 8.87
N LEU A 382 -7.47 -14.73 8.50
CA LEU A 382 -6.59 -13.68 9.04
C LEU A 382 -7.33 -12.36 9.13
N SER A 383 -7.00 -11.56 10.15
CA SER A 383 -7.46 -10.18 10.27
C SER A 383 -6.40 -9.33 10.96
N SER A 384 -6.18 -8.12 10.43
CA SER A 384 -5.27 -7.14 11.00
C SER A 384 -5.73 -5.74 10.60
N ARG A 385 -5.40 -4.74 11.42
CA ARG A 385 -5.61 -3.33 11.10
C ARG A 385 -4.29 -2.71 10.66
N HIS A 386 -4.31 -2.10 9.48
CA HIS A 386 -3.16 -1.39 8.96
C HIS A 386 -3.55 0.05 8.61
N SER A 387 -2.56 0.93 8.63
CA SER A 387 -2.72 2.31 8.18
C SER A 387 -2.06 2.54 6.81
N ASP A 388 -2.54 3.56 6.12
CA ASP A 388 -1.91 4.12 4.92
C ASP A 388 -0.62 4.90 5.26
N GLU A 389 0.06 5.44 4.25
CA GLU A 389 1.33 6.20 4.37
C GLU A 389 1.17 7.43 5.29
N GLY A 390 1.82 7.44 6.46
CA GLY A 390 1.68 8.54 7.42
C GLY A 390 2.23 9.87 6.95
N GLY A 391 2.99 9.91 5.86
CA GLY A 391 3.43 11.13 5.19
C GLY A 391 2.34 11.85 4.40
N ARG A 392 1.21 11.18 4.10
CA ARG A 392 0.10 11.70 3.28
C ARG A 392 -1.28 11.49 3.89
N PHE A 393 -1.41 10.51 4.77
CA PHE A 393 -2.67 10.11 5.39
C PHE A 393 -2.61 10.23 6.90
N TYR A 394 -3.52 10.98 7.50
CA TYR A 394 -3.64 11.12 8.95
C TYR A 394 -4.52 10.02 9.52
N LYS A 395 -3.89 8.98 10.08
CA LYS A 395 -4.54 7.87 10.79
C LYS A 395 -5.65 7.21 9.98
N CYS A 396 -5.49 7.13 8.66
CA CYS A 396 -6.39 6.36 7.81
C CYS A 396 -6.15 4.87 8.06
N VAL A 397 -7.13 4.22 8.68
CA VAL A 397 -7.07 2.81 9.06
C VAL A 397 -7.99 2.00 8.17
N SER A 398 -7.51 0.83 7.74
CA SER A 398 -8.34 -0.19 7.11
C SER A 398 -8.21 -1.52 7.88
N CYS A 399 -9.34 -2.19 8.08
CA CYS A 399 -9.39 -3.57 8.53
C CYS A 399 -9.21 -4.49 7.32
N TYR A 400 -8.07 -5.17 7.28
CA TYR A 400 -7.75 -6.14 6.23
C TYR A 400 -8.11 -7.54 6.72
N ARG A 401 -8.84 -8.30 5.89
CA ARG A 401 -9.32 -9.64 6.24
C ARG A 401 -9.10 -10.63 5.11
N VAL A 402 -8.67 -11.84 5.47
CA VAL A 402 -8.70 -13.01 4.59
C VAL A 402 -9.78 -13.94 5.12
N MET A 403 -10.76 -14.28 4.29
CA MET A 403 -11.97 -15.00 4.71
C MET A 403 -12.17 -16.22 3.82
N LEU A 404 -12.35 -17.39 4.41
CA LEU A 404 -12.56 -18.66 3.73
C LEU A 404 -14.05 -18.88 3.45
N LEU A 405 -14.38 -19.09 2.18
CA LEU A 405 -15.69 -19.56 1.74
C LEU A 405 -15.76 -21.09 1.78
N ASP A 406 -16.97 -21.62 1.97
CA ASP A 406 -17.22 -23.03 1.72
C ASP A 406 -16.92 -23.38 0.25
N SER A 407 -16.21 -24.48 0.02
CA SER A 407 -15.92 -25.02 -1.31
C SER A 407 -17.19 -25.24 -2.19
N ALA A 408 -18.34 -25.52 -1.57
CA ALA A 408 -19.61 -25.73 -2.27
C ALA A 408 -20.33 -24.41 -2.60
N GLN A 409 -19.96 -23.30 -1.96
CA GLN A 409 -20.63 -22.02 -2.13
C GLN A 409 -20.39 -21.43 -3.51
N GLU A 410 -21.46 -21.12 -4.24
CA GLU A 410 -21.33 -20.47 -5.55
C GLU A 410 -20.82 -19.03 -5.41
N THR A 411 -19.97 -18.61 -6.34
CA THR A 411 -19.49 -17.24 -6.45
C THR A 411 -19.74 -16.72 -7.85
N PRO A 412 -20.03 -15.41 -8.03
CA PRO A 412 -20.21 -14.85 -9.36
C PRO A 412 -19.03 -15.15 -10.27
N VAL A 413 -19.33 -15.52 -11.52
CA VAL A 413 -18.32 -15.76 -12.56
C VAL A 413 -18.46 -14.64 -13.59
N THR A 414 -17.64 -13.61 -13.45
CA THR A 414 -17.65 -12.44 -14.35
C THR A 414 -16.22 -12.12 -14.82
N ASP A 415 -16.11 -11.31 -15.87
CA ASP A 415 -14.79 -10.87 -16.38
C ASP A 415 -14.06 -9.96 -15.38
N ALA A 416 -14.77 -9.38 -14.41
CA ALA A 416 -14.18 -8.58 -13.34
C ALA A 416 -13.56 -9.44 -12.22
N LEU A 417 -13.80 -10.75 -12.18
CA LEU A 417 -13.41 -11.61 -11.07
C LEU A 417 -12.37 -12.66 -11.49
N SER A 418 -11.38 -12.90 -10.65
CA SER A 418 -10.37 -13.93 -10.90
C SER A 418 -9.88 -14.60 -9.62
N TRP A 419 -10.01 -15.93 -9.60
CA TRP A 419 -9.43 -16.80 -8.58
C TRP A 419 -7.98 -17.10 -8.95
N MET A 420 -7.05 -16.83 -8.04
CA MET A 420 -5.62 -17.03 -8.25
C MET A 420 -5.03 -17.89 -7.14
N THR A 421 -4.11 -18.78 -7.48
CA THR A 421 -3.24 -19.43 -6.49
C THR A 421 -2.15 -18.47 -6.01
N LEU A 422 -1.50 -18.75 -4.89
CA LEU A 422 -0.35 -17.95 -4.42
C LEU A 422 0.80 -17.92 -5.42
N ALA A 423 0.99 -19.01 -6.19
CA ALA A 423 2.01 -19.05 -7.25
C ALA A 423 1.76 -17.97 -8.32
N GLN A 424 0.49 -17.80 -8.70
CA GLN A 424 0.07 -16.78 -9.65
C GLN A 424 0.20 -15.38 -9.04
N VAL A 425 -0.23 -15.22 -7.78
CA VAL A 425 -0.14 -13.95 -7.05
C VAL A 425 1.31 -13.45 -6.97
N GLU A 426 2.29 -14.29 -6.63
CA GLU A 426 3.71 -13.88 -6.63
C GLU A 426 4.15 -13.39 -8.02
N ARG A 427 3.83 -14.13 -9.08
CA ARG A 427 4.22 -13.74 -10.46
C ARG A 427 3.62 -12.40 -10.86
N PHE A 428 2.34 -12.21 -10.60
CA PHE A 428 1.63 -10.99 -10.96
C PHE A 428 1.96 -9.79 -10.08
N SER A 429 2.39 -10.00 -8.83
CA SER A 429 2.83 -8.93 -7.94
C SER A 429 4.06 -8.16 -8.46
N GLN A 430 4.80 -8.73 -9.40
CA GLN A 430 5.95 -8.11 -10.04
C GLN A 430 5.57 -7.27 -11.26
N GLN A 431 4.31 -7.31 -11.69
CA GLN A 431 3.82 -6.55 -12.84
C GLN A 431 3.29 -5.18 -12.42
N GLN A 432 3.64 -4.15 -13.18
CA GLN A 432 3.16 -2.79 -12.94
C GLN A 432 1.65 -2.72 -13.15
N GLY A 433 0.96 -2.02 -12.25
CA GLY A 433 -0.47 -1.74 -12.36
C GLY A 433 -1.34 -3.00 -12.32
N PHE A 434 -0.81 -4.15 -11.89
CA PHE A 434 -1.60 -5.37 -11.83
C PHE A 434 -2.45 -5.44 -10.57
N PHE A 435 -1.83 -5.22 -9.40
CA PHE A 435 -2.52 -5.17 -8.12
C PHE A 435 -2.52 -3.74 -7.55
N SER A 436 -3.68 -3.31 -7.05
CA SER A 436 -3.83 -2.09 -6.23
C SER A 436 -3.04 -2.18 -4.92
N ASN A 437 -2.86 -1.03 -4.24
CA ASN A 437 -2.21 -0.96 -2.94
C ASN A 437 -2.91 -1.83 -1.87
N GLU A 438 -4.25 -1.85 -1.88
CA GLU A 438 -5.07 -2.62 -0.94
C GLU A 438 -4.93 -4.12 -1.19
N ALA A 439 -4.90 -4.56 -2.45
CA ALA A 439 -4.62 -5.95 -2.79
C ALA A 439 -3.23 -6.38 -2.34
N ARG A 440 -2.20 -5.55 -2.57
CA ARG A 440 -0.85 -5.82 -2.07
C ARG A 440 -0.83 -5.88 -0.54
N SER A 441 -1.56 -5.01 0.16
CA SER A 441 -1.66 -5.07 1.62
C SER A 441 -2.32 -6.36 2.12
N LEU A 442 -3.40 -6.85 1.48
CA LEU A 442 -4.00 -8.16 1.81
C LEU A 442 -3.04 -9.32 1.59
N VAL A 443 -2.37 -9.36 0.43
CA VAL A 443 -1.39 -10.39 0.09
C VAL A 443 -0.24 -10.37 1.09
N SER A 444 0.19 -9.19 1.53
CA SER A 444 1.30 -9.04 2.48
C SER A 444 1.04 -9.79 3.79
N MET A 445 -0.20 -9.83 4.28
CA MET A 445 -0.55 -10.56 5.51
C MET A 445 -0.28 -12.07 5.38
N LEU A 446 -0.44 -12.64 4.18
CA LEU A 446 -0.15 -14.05 3.91
C LEU A 446 1.35 -14.33 4.04
N LEU A 447 2.21 -13.34 3.77
CA LEU A 447 3.66 -13.49 3.86
C LEU A 447 4.18 -13.58 5.29
N ALA A 448 3.35 -13.31 6.32
CA ALA A 448 3.68 -13.64 7.70
C ALA A 448 3.95 -15.15 7.93
N TYR A 449 3.51 -16.00 7.00
CA TYR A 449 3.70 -17.45 7.03
C TYR A 449 4.95 -17.95 6.27
N LEU A 450 5.70 -17.08 5.58
CA LEU A 450 7.03 -17.45 5.03
C LEU A 450 7.96 -17.90 6.15
#